data_AF-A0A496LHI9-F1
#
_entry.id   AF-A0A496LHI9-F1
#
_cell.length_a   1.000
_cell.length_b   1.000
_cell.length_c   1.000
_cell.angle_alpha   90.00
_cell.angle_beta   90.00
_cell.angle_gamma   90.00
#
_symmetry.space_group_name_H-M   'P 1'
#
loop_
_entity.id
_entity.type
_entity.pdbx_description
1 polymer ?
#
loop_
_entity_poly.entity_id
_entity_poly.type
_entity_poly.pdbx_seq_one_letter_code
_entity_poly.pdbx_strand_id
1 'polypeptide(L)'
;MGRRPTREELVIIIDLESIKYPQDEIAEILKKFNANLIDKKTISELIKNKRRELKQKIVDEVATKNKARELKFQAKQQEFQNKLREIEAQKQALKNQNYDISVVPTDEVMEAEIIQEYPDETPVEIIDFYERREFDAMRFALQKIAYEMVGDKHSRQEKDKFKKIMTYFAYKDPLYNDCIKKIIGIVAKNEGMLQTQIYQYFKEYDSEIMRYVLYFGGELGDIRRVKSGRSYKLYTSI
;
A
#
# COMPACT_ATOMS: atom_id res chain seq x y z
N MET A 1 45.49 -18.37 -13.66
CA MET A 1 46.27 -18.72 -12.45
C MET A 1 45.85 -20.11 -12.01
N GLY A 2 46.68 -21.15 -12.23
CA GLY A 2 46.30 -22.57 -12.12
C GLY A 2 46.51 -23.23 -10.75
N ARG A 3 46.50 -22.47 -9.65
CA ARG A 3 46.65 -23.00 -8.28
C ARG A 3 45.30 -22.93 -7.57
N ARG A 4 44.92 -23.99 -6.85
CA ARG A 4 43.76 -23.96 -5.96
C ARG A 4 44.02 -22.97 -4.81
N PRO A 5 43.11 -22.02 -4.53
CA PRO A 5 43.25 -21.11 -3.41
C PRO A 5 43.30 -21.88 -2.09
N THR A 6 44.10 -21.40 -1.15
CA THR A 6 44.13 -21.88 0.23
C THR A 6 42.82 -21.55 0.94
N ARG A 7 42.54 -22.25 2.05
CA ARG A 7 41.34 -22.00 2.86
C ARG A 7 41.24 -20.54 3.32
N GLU A 8 42.38 -19.90 3.59
CA GLU A 8 42.40 -18.50 4.02
C GLU A 8 42.12 -17.52 2.87
N GLU A 9 42.68 -17.78 1.69
CA GLU A 9 42.38 -17.00 0.48
C GLU A 9 40.90 -17.13 0.09
N LEU A 10 40.31 -18.32 0.23
CA LEU A 10 38.87 -18.52 -0.03
C LEU A 10 37.99 -17.67 0.87
N VAL A 11 38.31 -17.56 2.16
CA VAL A 11 37.54 -16.72 3.10
C VAL A 11 37.63 -15.25 2.69
N ILE A 12 38.82 -14.77 2.34
CA ILE A 12 39.04 -13.40 1.88
C ILE A 12 38.27 -13.11 0.58
N ILE A 13 38.31 -14.05 -0.38
CA ILE A 13 37.57 -13.94 -1.64
C ILE A 13 36.07 -13.83 -1.38
N ILE A 14 35.50 -14.77 -0.60
CA ILE A 14 34.07 -14.78 -0.28
C ILE A 14 33.65 -13.46 0.37
N ASP A 15 34.42 -12.95 1.32
CA ASP A 15 34.08 -11.72 2.03
C ASP A 15 34.12 -10.49 1.10
N LEU A 16 35.11 -10.39 0.20
CA LEU A 16 35.21 -9.30 -0.78
C LEU A 16 34.14 -9.42 -1.88
N GLU A 17 33.84 -10.62 -2.36
CA GLU A 17 32.76 -10.86 -3.32
C GLU A 17 31.38 -10.54 -2.74
N SER A 18 31.16 -10.84 -1.45
CA SER A 18 29.89 -10.53 -0.76
C SER A 18 29.55 -9.03 -0.77
N ILE A 19 30.55 -8.17 -0.90
CA ILE A 19 30.41 -6.71 -0.98
C ILE A 19 30.60 -6.18 -2.41
N LYS A 20 30.56 -7.06 -3.41
CA LYS A 20 30.71 -6.75 -4.84
C LYS A 20 32.03 -6.03 -5.15
N TYR A 21 33.11 -6.40 -4.50
CA TYR A 21 34.43 -5.86 -4.82
C TYR A 21 34.86 -6.30 -6.25
N PRO A 22 35.53 -5.45 -7.03
CA PRO A 22 35.97 -5.81 -8.38
C PRO A 22 36.96 -6.98 -8.36
N GLN A 23 36.81 -7.92 -9.31
CA GLN A 23 37.57 -9.17 -9.34
C GLN A 23 39.08 -8.94 -9.60
N ASP A 24 39.41 -7.91 -10.37
CA ASP A 24 40.77 -7.42 -10.61
C ASP A 24 41.41 -6.88 -9.35
N GLU A 25 40.68 -6.10 -8.54
CA GLU A 25 41.17 -5.59 -7.26
C GLU A 25 41.30 -6.71 -6.21
N ILE A 26 40.38 -7.68 -6.18
CA ILE A 26 40.50 -8.88 -5.32
C ILE A 26 41.81 -9.61 -5.64
N ALA A 27 42.14 -9.80 -6.91
CA ALA A 27 43.38 -10.46 -7.32
C ALA A 27 44.63 -9.70 -6.84
N GLU A 28 44.60 -8.36 -6.84
CA GLU A 28 45.69 -7.53 -6.34
C GLU A 28 45.83 -7.62 -4.80
N ILE A 29 44.71 -7.61 -4.07
CA ILE A 29 44.67 -7.80 -2.62
C ILE A 29 45.25 -9.16 -2.24
N LEU A 30 44.86 -10.23 -2.93
CA LEU A 30 45.40 -11.58 -2.69
C LEU A 30 46.90 -11.65 -3.00
N LYS A 31 47.37 -10.97 -4.04
CA LYS A 31 48.80 -10.90 -4.37
C LYS A 31 49.60 -10.21 -3.26
N LYS A 32 49.08 -9.10 -2.71
CA LYS A 32 49.70 -8.37 -1.59
C LYS A 32 49.67 -9.19 -0.30
N PHE A 33 48.57 -9.90 -0.04
CA PHE A 33 48.42 -10.77 1.13
C PHE A 33 49.43 -11.93 1.08
N ASN A 34 49.53 -12.62 -0.05
CA ASN A 34 50.49 -13.71 -0.24
C ASN A 34 51.95 -13.27 -0.21
N ALA A 35 52.23 -12.00 -0.52
CA ALA A 35 53.54 -11.39 -0.40
C ALA A 35 53.84 -10.87 1.03
N ASN A 36 52.95 -11.11 2.01
CA ASN A 36 53.01 -10.59 3.38
C ASN A 36 53.10 -9.06 3.46
N LEU A 37 52.62 -8.34 2.44
CA LEU A 37 52.59 -6.88 2.41
C LEU A 37 51.38 -6.30 3.14
N ILE A 38 50.32 -7.09 3.29
CA ILE A 38 49.11 -6.74 4.04
C ILE A 38 48.68 -7.94 4.88
N ASP A 39 48.09 -7.67 6.05
CA ASP A 39 47.62 -8.68 6.97
C ASP A 39 46.09 -8.82 6.96
N LYS A 40 45.57 -9.83 7.66
CA LYS A 40 44.12 -10.08 7.77
C LYS A 40 43.39 -8.90 8.42
N LYS A 41 44.04 -8.16 9.32
CA LYS A 41 43.46 -7.00 9.99
C LYS A 41 43.24 -5.85 8.99
N THR A 42 44.23 -5.58 8.15
CA THR A 42 44.16 -4.58 7.07
C THR A 42 43.03 -4.92 6.10
N ILE A 43 42.91 -6.18 5.69
CA ILE A 43 41.82 -6.65 4.81
C ILE A 43 40.45 -6.49 5.49
N SER A 44 40.35 -6.83 6.77
CA SER A 44 39.11 -6.66 7.56
C SER A 44 38.68 -5.19 7.65
N GLU A 45 39.62 -4.28 7.86
CA GLU A 45 39.36 -2.83 7.89
C GLU A 45 38.93 -2.31 6.51
N LEU A 46 39.56 -2.79 5.43
CA LEU A 46 39.19 -2.45 4.06
C LEU A 46 37.75 -2.89 3.74
N ILE A 47 37.36 -4.11 4.11
CA ILE A 47 35.99 -4.62 3.98
C ILE A 47 35.01 -3.74 4.79
N LYS A 48 35.37 -3.40 6.04
CA LYS A 48 34.52 -2.58 6.92
C LYS A 48 34.29 -1.18 6.35
N ASN A 49 35.33 -0.55 5.81
CA ASN A 49 35.24 0.77 5.19
C ASN A 49 34.38 0.73 3.92
N LYS A 50 34.60 -0.27 3.04
CA LYS A 50 33.79 -0.43 1.83
C LYS A 50 32.31 -0.67 2.14
N ARG A 51 32.00 -1.45 3.18
CA ARG A 51 30.61 -1.63 3.65
C ARG A 51 29.98 -0.32 4.13
N ARG A 52 30.75 0.55 4.81
CA ARG A 52 30.27 1.88 5.22
C ARG A 52 30.00 2.78 4.03
N GLU A 53 30.92 2.82 3.06
CA GLU A 53 30.73 3.58 1.82
C GLU A 53 29.49 3.12 1.05
N LEU A 54 29.28 1.81 0.93
CA LEU A 54 28.11 1.27 0.23
C LEU A 54 26.81 1.63 0.95
N LYS A 55 26.78 1.53 2.28
CA LYS A 55 25.63 1.97 3.08
C LYS A 55 25.35 3.46 2.88
N GLN A 56 26.39 4.29 2.90
CA GLN A 56 26.23 5.73 2.70
C GLN A 56 25.70 6.04 1.30
N LYS A 57 26.23 5.40 0.24
CA LYS A 57 25.70 5.55 -1.13
C LYS A 57 24.23 5.19 -1.24
N ILE A 58 23.79 4.11 -0.59
CA ILE A 58 22.37 3.72 -0.57
C ILE A 58 21.52 4.80 0.13
N VAL A 59 21.99 5.31 1.27
CA VAL A 59 21.30 6.38 2.01
C VAL A 59 21.19 7.64 1.14
N ASP A 60 22.27 8.03 0.47
CA ASP A 60 22.31 9.22 -0.39
C ASP A 60 21.40 9.04 -1.63
N GLU A 61 21.38 7.86 -2.24
CA GLU A 61 20.51 7.53 -3.37
C GLU A 61 19.03 7.59 -2.95
N VAL A 62 18.70 7.04 -1.79
CA VAL A 62 17.34 7.11 -1.22
C VAL A 62 16.95 8.55 -0.91
N ALA A 63 17.85 9.34 -0.29
CA ALA A 63 17.61 10.75 -0.01
C ALA A 63 17.37 11.56 -1.30
N THR A 64 18.16 11.29 -2.35
CA THR A 64 18.01 11.92 -3.66
C THR A 64 16.68 11.57 -4.31
N LYS A 65 16.29 10.28 -4.29
CA LYS A 65 14.99 9.80 -4.79
C LYS A 65 13.83 10.43 -4.02
N ASN A 66 13.94 10.56 -2.71
CA ASN A 66 12.91 11.18 -1.87
C ASN A 66 12.76 12.68 -2.19
N LYS A 67 13.87 13.40 -2.33
CA LYS A 67 13.85 14.83 -2.71
C LYS A 67 13.22 15.04 -4.08
N ALA A 68 13.52 14.18 -5.06
CA ALA A 68 12.90 14.23 -6.38
C ALA A 68 11.38 13.95 -6.34
N ARG A 69 10.94 13.01 -5.48
CA ARG A 69 9.52 12.72 -5.25
C ARG A 69 8.80 13.91 -4.62
N GLU A 70 9.42 14.54 -3.62
CA GLU A 70 8.87 15.71 -2.94
C GLU A 70 8.70 16.90 -3.90
N LEU A 71 9.70 17.18 -4.74
CA LEU A 71 9.61 18.19 -5.80
C LEU A 71 8.45 17.91 -6.77
N LYS A 72 8.29 16.64 -7.18
CA LYS A 72 7.19 16.24 -8.06
C LYS A 72 5.82 16.41 -7.40
N PHE A 73 5.73 16.12 -6.09
CA PHE A 73 4.52 16.33 -5.31
C PHE A 73 4.16 17.81 -5.19
N GLN A 74 5.14 18.66 -4.85
CA GLN A 74 4.94 20.10 -4.78
C GLN A 74 4.50 20.68 -6.13
N ALA A 75 5.10 20.24 -7.24
CA ALA A 75 4.71 20.67 -8.58
C ALA A 75 3.25 20.30 -8.90
N LYS A 76 2.83 19.07 -8.55
CA LYS A 76 1.46 18.60 -8.77
C LYS A 76 0.44 19.35 -7.89
N GLN A 77 0.79 19.64 -6.64
CA GLN A 77 -0.04 20.48 -5.76
C GLN A 77 -0.22 21.88 -6.34
N GLN A 78 0.86 22.49 -6.85
CA GLN A 78 0.78 23.81 -7.47
C GLN A 78 -0.08 23.80 -8.74
N GLU A 79 0.05 22.76 -9.58
CA GLU A 79 -0.81 22.58 -10.76
C GLU A 79 -2.29 22.49 -10.38
N PHE A 80 -2.61 21.73 -9.32
CA PHE A 80 -3.98 21.60 -8.83
C PHE A 80 -4.53 22.94 -8.30
N GLN A 81 -3.74 23.68 -7.52
CA GLN A 81 -4.12 25.01 -7.04
C GLN A 81 -4.39 25.99 -8.19
N ASN A 82 -3.60 25.91 -9.27
CA ASN A 82 -3.83 26.74 -10.46
C ASN A 82 -5.14 26.37 -11.16
N LYS A 83 -5.44 25.07 -11.31
CA LYS A 83 -6.71 24.60 -11.89
C LYS A 83 -7.92 25.03 -11.07
N LEU A 84 -7.83 24.99 -9.74
CA LEU A 84 -8.91 25.48 -8.87
C LEU A 84 -9.21 26.97 -9.09
N ARG A 85 -8.17 27.80 -9.15
CA ARG A 85 -8.32 29.24 -9.43
C ARG A 85 -8.97 29.49 -10.79
N GLU A 86 -8.63 28.69 -11.79
CA GLU A 86 -9.21 28.80 -13.13
C GLU A 86 -10.70 28.44 -13.12
N ILE A 87 -11.09 27.36 -12.43
CA ILE A 87 -12.50 26.96 -12.27
C ILE A 87 -13.30 28.02 -11.50
N GLU A 88 -12.74 28.59 -10.42
CA GLU A 88 -13.38 29.67 -9.66
C GLU A 88 -13.60 30.92 -10.51
N ALA A 89 -12.60 31.30 -11.33
CA ALA A 89 -12.71 32.42 -12.25
C ALA A 89 -13.79 32.19 -13.32
N GLN A 90 -13.86 30.98 -13.89
CA GLN A 90 -14.91 30.59 -14.85
C GLN A 90 -16.31 30.63 -14.20
N LYS A 91 -16.45 30.12 -12.97
CA LYS A 91 -17.70 30.14 -12.21
C LYS A 91 -18.17 31.57 -11.91
N GLN A 92 -17.25 32.46 -11.54
CA GLN A 92 -17.57 33.88 -11.34
C GLN A 92 -17.97 34.58 -12.65
N ALA A 93 -17.28 34.28 -13.75
CA ALA A 93 -17.64 34.82 -15.07
C ALA A 93 -19.04 34.37 -15.53
N LEU A 94 -19.38 33.09 -15.33
CA LEU A 94 -20.71 32.55 -15.62
C LEU A 94 -21.80 33.16 -14.72
N LYS A 95 -21.51 33.41 -13.44
CA LYS A 95 -22.43 34.06 -12.50
C LYS A 95 -22.71 35.52 -12.87
N ASN A 96 -21.76 36.20 -13.52
CA ASN A 96 -21.92 37.56 -14.01
C ASN A 96 -22.67 37.64 -15.35
N GLN A 97 -22.97 36.51 -16.01
CA GLN A 97 -23.55 36.47 -17.35
C GLN A 97 -25.04 36.05 -17.44
N ASN A 98 -25.70 35.58 -16.37
CA ASN A 98 -27.12 35.18 -16.46
C ASN A 98 -28.04 35.77 -15.37
N TYR A 99 -29.10 36.40 -15.87
CA TYR A 99 -30.26 36.98 -15.20
C TYR A 99 -31.13 35.95 -14.46
N ASP A 100 -31.74 36.43 -13.38
CA ASP A 100 -33.00 36.05 -12.72
C ASP A 100 -33.76 34.82 -13.28
N ILE A 101 -33.78 33.70 -12.53
CA ILE A 101 -34.86 32.69 -12.62
C ILE A 101 -35.20 32.18 -11.22
N SER A 102 -36.40 32.52 -10.78
CA SER A 102 -37.15 31.89 -9.71
C SER A 102 -37.89 30.63 -10.21
N VAL A 103 -37.99 29.60 -9.33
CA VAL A 103 -38.91 28.43 -9.34
C VAL A 103 -38.57 27.32 -10.37
N VAL A 104 -38.23 26.08 -9.99
CA VAL A 104 -39.08 24.91 -9.60
C VAL A 104 -38.15 23.80 -9.00
N PRO A 105 -38.64 22.89 -8.11
CA PRO A 105 -37.81 22.00 -7.28
C PRO A 105 -37.65 20.55 -7.80
N THR A 106 -36.76 19.83 -7.11
CA THR A 106 -36.55 18.36 -7.01
C THR A 106 -35.75 17.63 -8.10
N ASP A 107 -34.82 16.82 -7.60
CA ASP A 107 -34.19 15.62 -8.17
C ASP A 107 -33.40 15.75 -9.47
N GLU A 108 -32.08 15.98 -9.34
CA GLU A 108 -31.07 15.38 -10.22
C GLU A 108 -29.65 15.57 -9.61
N VAL A 109 -29.12 14.47 -9.08
CA VAL A 109 -27.69 14.09 -9.01
C VAL A 109 -26.69 15.23 -8.77
N MET A 110 -26.57 15.69 -7.52
CA MET A 110 -25.33 16.31 -7.06
C MET A 110 -24.36 15.20 -6.62
N GLU A 111 -23.49 14.76 -7.52
CA GLU A 111 -22.16 14.30 -7.11
C GLU A 111 -21.41 15.53 -6.57
N ALA A 112 -21.70 15.87 -5.31
CA ALA A 112 -20.80 16.73 -4.56
C ALA A 112 -19.49 15.95 -4.40
N GLU A 113 -18.43 16.41 -5.07
CA GLU A 113 -17.06 16.09 -4.68
C GLU A 113 -16.86 16.62 -3.25
N ILE A 114 -17.26 15.80 -2.28
CA ILE A 114 -16.95 15.98 -0.87
C ILE A 114 -15.42 15.91 -0.78
N ILE A 115 -14.79 16.97 -0.27
CA ILE A 115 -13.41 16.95 0.21
C ILE A 115 -13.35 15.82 1.26
N GLN A 116 -12.90 14.63 0.86
CA GLN A 116 -12.85 13.49 1.77
C GLN A 116 -11.53 13.52 2.51
N GLU A 117 -11.52 14.23 3.64
CA GLU A 117 -10.51 14.05 4.67
C GLU A 117 -10.43 12.56 5.03
N TYR A 118 -9.21 12.00 5.06
CA TYR A 118 -9.02 10.63 5.52
C TYR A 118 -9.39 10.55 7.01
N PRO A 119 -9.87 9.39 7.50
CA PRO A 119 -10.12 9.21 8.92
C PRO A 119 -8.87 9.56 9.76
N ASP A 120 -9.06 10.14 10.93
CA ASP A 120 -7.97 10.46 11.86
C ASP A 120 -7.09 9.23 12.12
N GLU A 121 -5.78 9.46 12.27
CA GLU A 121 -4.77 8.42 12.53
C GLU A 121 -4.60 7.40 11.40
N THR A 122 -5.11 7.69 10.18
CA THR A 122 -4.81 6.87 9.01
C THR A 122 -3.30 6.82 8.77
N PRO A 123 -2.67 5.62 8.73
CA PRO A 123 -1.25 5.51 8.47
C PRO A 123 -0.88 6.08 7.10
N VAL A 124 0.24 6.81 7.04
CA VAL A 124 0.70 7.47 5.81
C VAL A 124 0.94 6.47 4.69
N GLU A 125 1.40 5.25 5.01
CA GLU A 125 1.58 4.20 4.00
C GLU A 125 0.26 3.79 3.33
N ILE A 126 -0.86 3.76 4.07
CA ILE A 126 -2.18 3.42 3.51
C ILE A 126 -2.64 4.52 2.54
N ILE A 127 -2.45 5.78 2.92
CA ILE A 127 -2.77 6.94 2.06
C ILE A 127 -1.91 6.88 0.78
N ASP A 128 -0.60 6.61 0.90
CA ASP A 128 0.30 6.53 -0.26
C ASP A 128 -0.10 5.42 -1.23
N PHE A 129 -0.45 4.22 -0.73
CA PHE A 129 -0.95 3.14 -1.59
C PHE A 129 -2.26 3.51 -2.29
N TYR A 130 -3.19 4.14 -1.57
CA TYR A 130 -4.47 4.58 -2.15
C TYR A 130 -4.28 5.62 -3.26
N GLU A 131 -3.48 6.66 -2.99
CA GLU A 131 -3.22 7.75 -3.94
C GLU A 131 -2.46 7.29 -5.19
N ARG A 132 -1.62 6.26 -5.06
CA ARG A 132 -0.95 5.59 -6.20
C ARG A 132 -1.83 4.57 -6.91
N ARG A 133 -3.04 4.32 -6.41
CA ARG A 133 -3.95 3.27 -6.89
C ARG A 133 -3.35 1.86 -6.81
N GLU A 134 -2.47 1.64 -5.84
CA GLU A 134 -1.87 0.34 -5.53
C GLU A 134 -2.77 -0.43 -4.55
N PHE A 135 -3.99 -0.75 -5.00
CA PHE A 135 -5.04 -1.31 -4.13
C PHE A 135 -4.68 -2.66 -3.50
N ASP A 136 -3.91 -3.51 -4.19
CA ASP A 136 -3.41 -4.77 -3.63
C ASP A 136 -2.49 -4.53 -2.43
N ALA A 137 -1.56 -3.59 -2.55
CA ALA A 137 -0.63 -3.24 -1.48
C ALA A 137 -1.37 -2.59 -0.30
N MET A 138 -2.36 -1.74 -0.60
CA MET A 138 -3.25 -1.14 0.41
C MET A 138 -4.00 -2.22 1.20
N ARG A 139 -4.65 -3.18 0.50
CA ARG A 139 -5.35 -4.31 1.13
C ARG A 139 -4.42 -5.12 2.03
N PHE A 140 -3.24 -5.46 1.51
CA PHE A 140 -2.25 -6.23 2.27
C PHE A 140 -1.78 -5.49 3.54
N ALA A 141 -1.51 -4.20 3.44
CA ALA A 141 -1.09 -3.39 4.59
C ALA A 141 -2.21 -3.27 5.65
N LEU A 142 -3.45 -3.00 5.24
CA LEU A 142 -4.61 -2.99 6.13
C LEU A 142 -4.82 -4.35 6.81
N GLN A 143 -4.72 -5.44 6.05
CA GLN A 143 -4.88 -6.79 6.58
C GLN A 143 -3.79 -7.15 7.60
N LYS A 144 -2.54 -6.74 7.35
CA LYS A 144 -1.43 -6.94 8.29
C LYS A 144 -1.71 -6.26 9.63
N ILE A 145 -2.13 -5.00 9.61
CA ILE A 145 -2.48 -4.25 10.82
C ILE A 145 -3.68 -4.91 11.52
N ALA A 146 -4.69 -5.36 10.77
CA ALA A 146 -5.84 -6.06 11.32
C ALA A 146 -5.44 -7.31 12.12
N TYR A 147 -4.51 -8.11 11.60
CA TYR A 147 -4.00 -9.30 12.29
C TYR A 147 -3.20 -8.96 13.56
N GLU A 148 -2.40 -7.89 13.54
CA GLU A 148 -1.68 -7.42 14.73
C GLU A 148 -2.64 -6.96 15.84
N MET A 149 -3.83 -6.48 15.46
CA MET A 149 -4.88 -6.07 16.40
C MET A 149 -5.71 -7.24 16.98
N VAL A 150 -5.50 -8.49 16.54
CA VAL A 150 -6.17 -9.68 17.08
C VAL A 150 -5.51 -10.08 18.41
N GLY A 151 -5.82 -9.35 19.48
CA GLY A 151 -5.38 -9.64 20.85
C GLY A 151 -5.75 -8.54 21.85
N ASP A 152 -5.39 -8.73 23.11
CA ASP A 152 -5.70 -7.78 24.20
C ASP A 152 -4.69 -6.62 24.30
N LYS A 153 -3.71 -6.58 23.38
CA LYS A 153 -2.69 -5.53 23.31
C LYS A 153 -3.23 -4.17 22.86
N HIS A 154 -4.40 -4.15 22.23
CA HIS A 154 -5.05 -2.95 21.74
C HIS A 154 -6.41 -2.79 22.41
N SER A 155 -6.66 -1.56 22.87
CA SER A 155 -7.93 -1.14 23.43
C SER A 155 -9.05 -1.25 22.40
N ARG A 156 -10.29 -1.28 22.90
CA ARG A 156 -11.48 -1.27 22.04
C ARG A 156 -11.55 -0.01 21.17
N GLN A 157 -11.12 1.14 21.71
CA GLN A 157 -11.11 2.41 20.98
C GLN A 157 -10.15 2.38 19.78
N GLU A 158 -8.95 1.83 19.94
CA GLU A 158 -8.00 1.68 18.84
C GLU A 158 -8.55 0.77 17.73
N LYS A 159 -9.19 -0.34 18.11
CA LYS A 159 -9.83 -1.25 17.16
C LYS A 159 -10.97 -0.57 16.41
N ASP A 160 -11.79 0.22 17.09
CA ASP A 160 -12.91 0.94 16.46
C ASP A 160 -12.41 2.04 15.51
N LYS A 161 -11.33 2.77 15.86
CA LYS A 161 -10.68 3.73 14.95
C LYS A 161 -10.14 3.05 13.70
N PHE A 162 -9.39 1.96 13.88
CA PHE A 162 -8.83 1.22 12.75
C PHE A 162 -9.91 0.62 11.85
N LYS A 163 -11.02 0.16 12.45
CA LYS A 163 -12.19 -0.30 11.69
C LYS A 163 -12.74 0.81 10.78
N LYS A 164 -12.84 2.06 11.26
CA LYS A 164 -13.28 3.20 10.42
C LYS A 164 -12.34 3.42 9.23
N ILE A 165 -11.03 3.33 9.46
CA ILE A 165 -10.01 3.43 8.40
C ILE A 165 -10.23 2.34 7.36
N MET A 166 -10.32 1.08 7.79
CA MET A 166 -10.52 -0.03 6.85
C MET A 166 -11.82 0.11 6.05
N THR A 167 -12.93 0.46 6.70
CA THR A 167 -14.23 0.64 6.05
C THR A 167 -14.19 1.77 5.01
N TYR A 168 -13.53 2.89 5.33
CA TYR A 168 -13.35 4.00 4.40
C TYR A 168 -12.61 3.57 3.12
N PHE A 169 -11.51 2.82 3.25
CA PHE A 169 -10.74 2.37 2.09
C PHE A 169 -11.41 1.23 1.34
N ALA A 170 -12.17 0.35 2.02
CA ALA A 170 -12.93 -0.71 1.38
C ALA A 170 -14.00 -0.17 0.44
N TYR A 171 -14.74 0.87 0.85
CA TYR A 171 -15.74 1.52 -0.01
C TYR A 171 -15.12 2.08 -1.30
N LYS A 172 -13.85 2.50 -1.24
CA LYS A 172 -13.11 3.09 -2.37
C LYS A 172 -12.32 2.09 -3.20
N ASP A 173 -12.33 0.82 -2.80
CA ASP A 173 -11.59 -0.24 -3.47
C ASP A 173 -12.37 -0.75 -4.71
N PRO A 174 -11.80 -0.68 -5.93
CA PRO A 174 -12.45 -1.20 -7.12
C PRO A 174 -12.80 -2.69 -7.05
N LEU A 175 -11.91 -3.51 -6.44
CA LEU A 175 -12.15 -4.95 -6.31
C LEU A 175 -13.36 -5.22 -5.43
N TYR A 176 -13.47 -4.49 -4.31
CA TYR A 176 -14.62 -4.59 -3.42
C TYR A 176 -15.91 -4.28 -4.19
N ASN A 177 -15.93 -3.12 -4.88
CA ASN A 177 -17.09 -2.63 -5.61
C ASN A 177 -17.53 -3.59 -6.73
N ASP A 178 -16.59 -4.23 -7.41
CA ASP A 178 -16.90 -5.20 -8.46
C ASP A 178 -17.46 -6.52 -7.89
N CYS A 179 -16.85 -7.02 -6.82
CA CYS A 179 -17.27 -8.26 -6.18
C CYS A 179 -18.62 -8.12 -5.48
N ILE A 180 -18.83 -7.03 -4.72
CA ILE A 180 -20.05 -6.86 -3.92
C ILE A 180 -21.30 -6.75 -4.79
N LYS A 181 -21.24 -6.09 -5.95
CA LYS A 181 -22.34 -6.02 -6.93
C LYS A 181 -22.80 -7.41 -7.37
N LYS A 182 -21.83 -8.31 -7.66
CA LYS A 182 -22.12 -9.70 -8.02
C LYS A 182 -22.70 -10.48 -6.83
N ILE A 183 -22.13 -10.31 -5.64
CA ILE A 183 -22.61 -10.96 -4.41
C ILE A 183 -24.06 -10.58 -4.12
N ILE A 184 -24.41 -9.29 -4.18
CA ILE A 184 -25.78 -8.81 -3.96
C ILE A 184 -26.75 -9.53 -4.90
N GLY A 185 -26.41 -9.64 -6.19
CA GLY A 185 -27.25 -10.35 -7.16
C GLY A 185 -27.42 -11.85 -6.89
N ILE A 186 -26.42 -12.50 -6.27
CA ILE A 186 -26.50 -13.91 -5.85
C ILE A 186 -27.36 -14.03 -4.58
N VAL A 187 -27.14 -13.17 -3.60
CA VAL A 187 -27.85 -13.18 -2.31
C VAL A 187 -29.33 -12.89 -2.50
N ALA A 188 -29.68 -11.91 -3.35
CA ALA A 188 -31.08 -11.58 -3.66
C ALA A 188 -31.88 -12.76 -4.24
N LYS A 189 -31.20 -13.70 -4.93
CA LYS A 189 -31.82 -14.93 -5.46
C LYS A 189 -31.83 -16.08 -4.45
N ASN A 190 -31.04 -15.99 -3.38
CA ASN A 190 -30.77 -17.06 -2.44
C ASN A 190 -30.74 -16.53 -0.99
N GLU A 191 -31.82 -15.86 -0.58
CA GLU A 191 -31.95 -15.29 0.76
C GLU A 191 -31.70 -16.34 1.86
N GLY A 192 -30.83 -16.00 2.81
CA GLY A 192 -30.44 -16.89 3.90
C GLY A 192 -29.40 -17.96 3.54
N MET A 193 -28.77 -17.90 2.36
CA MET A 193 -27.65 -18.78 2.01
C MET A 193 -26.48 -18.61 2.96
N LEU A 194 -25.69 -19.67 3.16
CA LEU A 194 -24.49 -19.62 3.97
C LEU A 194 -23.35 -18.92 3.23
N GLN A 195 -22.56 -18.13 3.96
CA GLN A 195 -21.39 -17.43 3.44
C GLN A 195 -20.40 -18.39 2.74
N THR A 196 -20.24 -19.61 3.24
CA THR A 196 -19.37 -20.63 2.63
C THR A 196 -19.82 -21.05 1.24
N GLN A 197 -21.11 -20.90 0.92
CA GLN A 197 -21.65 -21.20 -0.41
C GLN A 197 -21.35 -20.09 -1.42
N ILE A 198 -20.97 -18.87 -0.98
CA ILE A 198 -20.56 -17.81 -1.92
C ILE A 198 -19.27 -18.18 -2.65
N TYR A 199 -18.32 -18.85 -1.98
CA TYR A 199 -17.00 -19.13 -2.54
C TYR A 199 -17.05 -19.96 -3.84
N GLN A 200 -18.10 -20.75 -4.07
CA GLN A 200 -18.25 -21.54 -5.29
C GLN A 200 -18.52 -20.69 -6.55
N TYR A 201 -19.01 -19.45 -6.38
CA TYR A 201 -19.33 -18.52 -7.47
C TYR A 201 -18.14 -17.65 -7.89
N PHE A 202 -17.06 -17.64 -7.11
CA PHE A 202 -15.91 -16.76 -7.27
C PHE A 202 -14.61 -17.58 -7.24
N LYS A 203 -14.47 -18.51 -8.20
CA LYS A 203 -13.33 -19.45 -8.26
C LYS A 203 -12.03 -18.77 -8.67
N GLU A 204 -12.13 -17.59 -9.27
CA GLU A 204 -11.01 -16.74 -9.68
C GLU A 204 -10.37 -15.99 -8.51
N TYR A 205 -11.02 -15.92 -7.35
CA TYR A 205 -10.51 -15.23 -6.16
C TYR A 205 -10.18 -16.21 -5.05
N ASP A 206 -9.15 -15.89 -4.28
CA ASP A 206 -8.85 -16.64 -3.06
C ASP A 206 -9.90 -16.40 -1.97
N SER A 207 -9.92 -17.28 -0.98
CA SER A 207 -10.88 -17.22 0.13
C SER A 207 -10.72 -16.00 1.04
N GLU A 208 -9.53 -15.38 1.10
CA GLU A 208 -9.27 -14.20 1.92
C GLU A 208 -9.85 -12.94 1.26
N ILE A 209 -9.74 -12.81 -0.06
CA ILE A 209 -10.40 -11.77 -0.85
C ILE A 209 -11.92 -11.85 -0.63
N MET A 210 -12.50 -13.04 -0.76
CA MET A 210 -13.94 -13.18 -0.57
C MET A 210 -14.36 -12.93 0.89
N ARG A 211 -13.51 -13.30 1.87
CA ARG A 211 -13.75 -12.97 3.28
C ARG A 211 -13.70 -11.47 3.52
N TYR A 212 -12.75 -10.76 2.91
CA TYR A 212 -12.63 -9.31 2.94
C TYR A 212 -13.89 -8.64 2.39
N VAL A 213 -14.33 -9.02 1.18
CA VAL A 213 -15.53 -8.44 0.55
C VAL A 213 -16.78 -8.72 1.38
N LEU A 214 -16.98 -9.95 1.83
CA LEU A 214 -18.14 -10.31 2.66
C LEU A 214 -18.11 -9.60 4.01
N TYR A 215 -16.93 -9.43 4.61
CA TYR A 215 -16.79 -8.69 5.86
C TYR A 215 -17.23 -7.25 5.68
N PHE A 216 -16.64 -6.52 4.73
CA PHE A 216 -16.96 -5.12 4.49
C PHE A 216 -18.36 -4.91 3.92
N GLY A 217 -18.89 -5.87 3.15
CA GLY A 217 -20.30 -5.87 2.72
C GLY A 217 -21.27 -5.84 3.89
N GLY A 218 -20.94 -6.54 4.98
CA GLY A 218 -21.70 -6.48 6.23
C GLY A 218 -21.53 -5.16 6.99
N GLU A 219 -20.32 -4.60 7.00
CA GLU A 219 -20.01 -3.37 7.75
C GLU A 219 -20.49 -2.10 7.06
N LEU A 220 -20.48 -2.06 5.72
CA LEU A 220 -20.99 -0.97 4.89
C LEU A 220 -22.50 -1.04 4.68
N GLY A 221 -23.13 -2.17 5.03
CA GLY A 221 -24.57 -2.36 4.86
C GLY A 221 -24.97 -2.70 3.42
N ASP A 222 -24.05 -3.19 2.58
CA ASP A 222 -24.36 -3.68 1.23
C ASP A 222 -25.04 -5.06 1.24
N ILE A 223 -24.74 -5.87 2.26
CA ILE A 223 -25.41 -7.14 2.57
C ILE A 223 -25.60 -7.28 4.07
N ARG A 224 -26.63 -8.00 4.50
CA ARG A 224 -26.83 -8.32 5.92
C ARG A 224 -26.27 -9.70 6.25
N ARG A 225 -25.41 -9.75 7.28
CA ARG A 225 -24.76 -10.98 7.77
C ARG A 225 -25.30 -11.38 9.14
N VAL A 226 -26.00 -12.52 9.21
CA VAL A 226 -26.56 -13.05 10.46
C VAL A 226 -25.77 -14.28 10.88
N LYS A 227 -25.19 -14.26 12.08
CA LYS A 227 -24.39 -15.39 12.58
C LYS A 227 -25.24 -16.68 12.63
N SER A 228 -24.71 -17.76 12.08
CA SER A 228 -25.35 -19.07 12.00
C SER A 228 -24.31 -20.16 12.24
N GLY A 229 -24.20 -20.61 13.50
CA GLY A 229 -23.19 -21.57 13.93
C GLY A 229 -21.77 -21.01 13.77
N ARG A 230 -20.94 -21.72 12.98
CA ARG A 230 -19.55 -21.34 12.65
C ARG A 230 -19.43 -20.40 11.44
N SER A 231 -20.55 -20.03 10.82
CA SER A 231 -20.60 -19.20 9.61
C SER A 231 -21.64 -18.09 9.75
N TYR A 232 -21.97 -17.42 8.65
CA TYR A 232 -23.01 -16.40 8.56
C TYR A 232 -23.99 -16.76 7.46
N LYS A 233 -25.28 -16.48 7.68
CA LYS A 233 -26.29 -16.41 6.62
C LYS A 233 -26.29 -15.01 6.02
N LEU A 234 -26.44 -14.94 4.71
CA LEU A 234 -26.44 -13.71 3.94
C LEU A 234 -27.86 -13.35 3.51
N TYR A 235 -28.19 -12.07 3.56
CA TYR A 235 -29.46 -11.51 3.14
C TYR A 235 -29.21 -10.20 2.40
N THR A 236 -30.10 -9.79 1.51
CA THR A 236 -30.09 -8.42 1.00
C THR A 236 -30.24 -7.45 2.15
N SER A 237 -29.58 -6.29 2.01
CA SER A 237 -29.84 -5.18 2.91
C SER A 237 -31.27 -4.66 2.71
N ILE A 238 -31.84 -4.15 3.80
CA ILE A 238 -33.21 -3.62 3.87
C ILE A 238 -33.16 -2.13 3.55
#